data_AF-A0A972DMX4-F1
#
_entry.id   AF-A0A972DMX4-F1
#
_cell.length_a   1.000
_cell.length_b   1.000
_cell.length_c   1.000
_cell.angle_alpha   90.00
_cell.angle_beta   90.00
_cell.angle_gamma   90.00
#
_symmetry.space_group_name_H-M   'P 1'
#
loop_
_entity.id
_entity.type
_entity.pdbx_description
1 polymer ?
#
loop_
_entity_poly.entity_id
_entity_poly.type
_entity_poly.pdbx_seq_one_letter_code
_entity_poly.pdbx_strand_id
1 'polypeptide(L)' 'SIVCNAPDWKIGQAVELLPSHACTTCNLHRQIVVHEDRRVVDVWPIEGSGKLA' A
#
# COMPACT_ATOMS: atom_id res chain seq x y z
N SER A 1 20.58 -3.30 0.78
CA SER A 1 20.65 -2.07 1.59
C SER A 1 20.37 -2.40 3.04
N ILE A 2 21.12 -1.82 3.98
CA ILE A 2 20.86 -1.92 5.42
C ILE A 2 20.03 -0.69 5.81
N VAL A 3 18.95 -0.86 6.58
CA VAL A 3 18.15 0.25 7.12
C VAL A 3 18.76 0.67 8.46
N CYS A 4 19.40 1.83 8.50
CA CYS A 4 19.90 2.43 9.74
C CYS A 4 18.78 3.22 10.43
N ASN A 5 18.77 3.25 11.77
CA ASN A 5 17.80 4.00 12.60
C ASN A 5 16.33 3.60 12.41
N ALA A 6 16.06 2.32 12.16
CA ALA A 6 14.69 1.83 12.25
C ALA A 6 14.17 2.00 13.70
N PRO A 7 12.89 2.39 13.89
CA PRO A 7 12.26 2.38 15.20
C PRO A 7 12.27 0.97 15.81
N ASP A 8 11.99 0.84 17.11
CA ASP A 8 11.88 -0.47 17.80
C ASP A 8 10.59 -1.22 17.43
N TRP A 9 10.44 -1.52 16.13
CA TRP A 9 9.34 -2.31 15.60
C TRP A 9 9.46 -3.76 16.03
N LYS A 10 8.33 -4.36 16.39
CA LYS A 10 8.26 -5.78 16.73
C LYS A 10 7.92 -6.61 15.48
N ILE A 11 8.42 -7.84 15.45
CA ILE A 11 8.02 -8.81 14.43
C ILE A 11 6.49 -8.97 14.49
N GLY A 12 5.83 -8.84 13.33
CA GLY A 12 4.37 -8.88 13.21
C GLY A 12 3.66 -7.53 13.41
N GLN A 13 4.39 -6.46 13.75
CA GLN A 13 3.81 -5.12 13.83
C GLN A 13 3.40 -4.62 12.44
N ALA A 14 2.11 -4.30 12.29
CA ALA A 14 1.63 -3.61 11.10
C ALA A 14 2.02 -2.12 11.15
N VAL A 15 2.45 -1.58 10.01
CA VAL A 15 2.79 -0.16 9.84
C VAL A 15 2.14 0.35 8.55
N GLU A 16 1.69 1.60 8.56
CA GLU A 16 1.18 2.28 7.38
C GLU A 16 2.32 3.03 6.69
N LEU A 17 2.48 2.80 5.39
CA LEU A 17 3.50 3.43 4.57
C LEU A 17 2.83 4.33 3.55
N LEU A 18 3.21 5.61 3.52
CA LEU A 18 2.81 6.50 2.44
C LEU A 18 3.74 6.25 1.24
N PRO A 19 3.22 5.87 0.06
CA PRO A 19 4.05 5.69 -1.12
C PRO A 19 4.61 7.03 -1.59
N SER A 20 5.86 7.03 -2.06
CA SER A 20 6.49 8.24 -2.62
C SER A 20 5.81 8.73 -3.89
N HIS A 21 5.27 7.81 -4.71
CA HIS A 21 4.51 8.10 -5.91
C HIS A 21 3.31 7.17 -6.01
N ALA A 22 2.10 7.73 -5.92
CA ALA A 22 0.88 6.93 -5.89
C ALA A 22 0.64 6.17 -7.21
N CYS A 23 0.90 6.80 -8.37
CA CYS A 23 0.59 6.21 -9.68
C CYS A 23 1.36 4.92 -9.95
N THR A 24 2.68 4.91 -9.72
CA THR A 24 3.52 3.74 -9.93
C THR A 24 3.22 2.65 -8.92
N THR A 25 2.96 2.99 -7.65
CA THR A 25 2.53 2.01 -6.63
C THR A 25 1.20 1.37 -7.01
N CYS A 26 0.17 2.14 -7.36
CA CYS A 26 -1.12 1.60 -7.76
C CYS A 26 -1.01 0.65 -8.96
N ASN A 27 -0.12 0.95 -9.93
CA ASN A 27 0.10 0.08 -11.08
C ASN A 27 0.73 -1.28 -10.74
N LEU A 28 1.35 -1.43 -9.56
CA LEU A 28 1.89 -2.70 -9.07
C LEU A 28 0.84 -3.58 -8.38
N HIS A 29 -0.33 -3.03 -8.07
CA HIS A 29 -1.41 -3.73 -7.36
C HIS A 29 -2.63 -3.94 -8.26
N ARG A 30 -3.51 -4.87 -7.86
CA ARG A 30 -4.75 -5.19 -8.61
C ARG A 30 -6.01 -4.61 -7.99
N GLN A 31 -5.93 -4.18 -6.74
CA GLN A 31 -7.06 -3.69 -5.97
C GLN A 31 -6.64 -2.63 -4.97
N ILE A 32 -7.60 -1.82 -4.54
CA ILE A 32 -7.49 -0.88 -3.43
C ILE A 32 -8.43 -1.36 -2.33
N VAL A 33 -7.91 -1.54 -1.11
CA VAL A 33 -8.72 -1.84 0.07
C VAL A 33 -9.16 -0.51 0.69
N VAL A 34 -10.47 -0.27 0.74
CA VAL A 34 -11.03 1.02 1.20
C VAL A 34 -11.35 0.93 2.69
N HIS A 35 -10.84 1.88 3.46
CA HIS A 35 -11.00 1.91 4.92
C HIS A 35 -11.81 3.14 5.36
N GLU A 36 -12.71 2.95 6.32
CA GLU A 36 -13.38 4.00 7.09
C GLU A 36 -13.34 3.63 8.58
N ASP A 37 -12.95 4.57 9.46
CA ASP A 37 -12.79 4.32 10.90
C ASP A 37 -12.00 3.04 11.25
N ARG A 38 -10.91 2.80 10.50
CA ARG A 38 -10.04 1.60 10.62
C ARG A 38 -10.74 0.27 10.31
N ARG A 39 -11.86 0.31 9.59
CA ARG A 39 -12.57 -0.88 9.10
C ARG A 39 -12.54 -0.90 7.58
N VAL A 40 -12.37 -2.09 7.01
CA VAL A 40 -12.54 -2.30 5.57
C VAL A 40 -14.02 -2.14 5.25
N VAL A 41 -14.34 -1.21 4.35
CA VAL A 41 -15.71 -0.96 3.89
C VAL A 41 -15.94 -1.42 2.45
N ASP A 42 -14.87 -1.54 1.65
CA ASP A 42 -14.95 -1.98 0.26
C ASP A 42 -13.60 -2.46 -0.28
N VAL A 43 -13.60 -3.10 -1.44
CA VAL A 43 -12.41 -3.47 -2.22
C VAL A 43 -12.64 -3.14 -3.69
N TRP A 44 -11.88 -2.17 -4.22
CA TRP A 44 -12.04 -1.71 -5.60
C TRP A 44 -11.00 -2.33 -6.54
N PRO A 45 -11.37 -2.80 -7.74
CA PRO A 45 -10.40 -3.22 -8.74
C PRO A 45 -9.65 -2.02 -9.31
N ILE A 46 -8.36 -2.19 -9.60
CA ILE A 46 -7.55 -1.22 -10.35
C ILE A 46 -7.57 -1.62 -11.82
N GLU A 47 -8.61 -1.23 -12.53
CA GLU A 47 -8.86 -1.62 -13.92
C GLU A 47 -7.75 -1.23 -14.90
N GLY A 48 -7.00 -0.17 -14.59
CA GLY A 48 -5.87 0.31 -15.38
C GLY A 48 -4.54 -0.42 -15.11
N SER A 49 -4.47 -1.26 -14.08
CA SER A 49 -3.21 -1.85 -13.60
C SER A 49 -2.52 -2.71 -14.67
N GLY A 50 -1.27 -2.36 -15.00
CA GLY A 50 -0.45 -3.04 -16.01
C GLY A 50 -0.81 -2.71 -17.45
N LYS A 51 -1.76 -1.79 -17.71
CA LYS A 51 -2.10 -1.33 -19.06
C LYS A 51 -1.15 -0.21 -19.49
N LEU A 52 0.00 -0.60 -20.01
CA LEU A 52 1.05 0.28 -20.53
C LEU A 52 0.87 0.36 -22.06
N ALA A 53 0.12 1.36 -22.53
CA ALA A 53 -0.09 1.60 -23.96
C ALA A 53 1.18 2.15 -24.63
#